data_AF-A0A9D6T4N9-F1
#
_entry.id   AF-A0A9D6T4N9-F1
#
_cell.length_a   1.000
_cell.length_b   1.000
_cell.length_c   1.000
_cell.angle_alpha   90.00
_cell.angle_beta   90.00
_cell.angle_gamma   90.00
#
_symmetry.space_group_name_H-M   'P 1'
#
loop_
_entity.id
_entity.type
_entity.pdbx_description
1 polymer ?
#
loop_
_entity_poly.entity_id
_entity_poly.type
_entity_poly.pdbx_seq_one_letter_code
_entity_poly.pdbx_strand_id
1 'polypeptide(L)'
;RQKGSWLLVTGVLSGITPMAMALPMKLMHLPVAVASTAAMGATQGAFMALSGAMIQEVAPDHLRGRVSAFYLLLAGGLMAWVNLLNGALADIWGVPYLFLVPAATYLVILSFMTGGLSTLRVTFKRGTLALAASGETVPAA
;
A
#
# COMPACT_ATOMS: atom_id res chain seq x y z
N ARG A 1 -7.34 17.57 1.59
CA ARG A 1 -8.71 17.12 1.24
C ARG A 1 -8.73 15.96 0.22
N GLN A 2 -8.25 16.10 -1.01
CA GLN A 2 -8.31 15.01 -2.03
C GLN A 2 -7.29 13.86 -1.83
N LYS A 3 -6.13 14.13 -1.22
CA LYS A 3 -5.03 13.15 -1.08
C LYS A 3 -5.43 11.85 -0.36
N GLY A 4 -6.23 11.94 0.70
CA GLY A 4 -6.71 10.76 1.45
C GLY A 4 -7.68 9.88 0.64
N SER A 5 -8.58 10.49 -0.13
CA SER A 5 -9.47 9.74 -1.02
C SER A 5 -8.70 9.02 -2.13
N TRP A 6 -7.75 9.71 -2.75
CA TRP A 6 -6.86 9.11 -3.75
C TRP A 6 -6.01 7.98 -3.17
N LEU A 7 -5.57 8.08 -1.91
CA LEU A 7 -4.86 7.00 -1.23
C LEU A 7 -5.73 5.75 -1.05
N LEU A 8 -7.02 5.88 -0.74
CA LEU A 8 -7.93 4.72 -0.70
C LEU A 8 -8.16 4.11 -2.07
N VAL A 9 -8.45 4.94 -3.07
CA VAL A 9 -8.75 4.46 -4.41
C VAL A 9 -7.55 3.71 -4.97
N THR A 10 -6.36 4.30 -4.88
CA THR A 10 -5.11 3.66 -5.31
C THR A 10 -4.78 2.43 -4.46
N GLY A 11 -5.04 2.47 -3.16
CA GLY A 11 -4.89 1.31 -2.27
C GLY A 11 -5.78 0.14 -2.68
N VAL A 12 -7.10 0.34 -2.78
CA VAL A 12 -8.04 -0.72 -3.20
C VAL A 12 -7.68 -1.26 -4.57
N LEU A 13 -7.38 -0.39 -5.54
CA LEU A 13 -6.94 -0.82 -6.86
C LEU A 13 -5.62 -1.59 -6.83
N SER A 14 -4.67 -1.23 -5.96
CA SER A 14 -3.39 -1.93 -5.83
C SER A 14 -3.52 -3.37 -5.31
N GLY A 15 -4.60 -3.67 -4.58
CA GLY A 15 -4.95 -5.02 -4.15
C GLY A 15 -5.80 -5.81 -5.16
N ILE A 16 -6.65 -5.15 -5.95
CA ILE A 16 -7.50 -5.83 -6.94
C ILE A 16 -6.72 -6.14 -8.24
N THR A 17 -5.88 -5.20 -8.69
CA THR A 17 -5.16 -5.34 -9.98
C THR A 17 -4.22 -6.55 -10.07
N PRO A 18 -3.50 -6.99 -9.01
CA PRO A 18 -2.72 -8.22 -9.07
C PRO A 18 -3.60 -9.48 -9.10
N MET A 19 -4.82 -9.45 -8.56
CA MET A 19 -5.71 -10.63 -8.61
C MET A 19 -6.09 -10.99 -10.05
N ALA A 20 -6.12 -10.01 -10.96
CA ALA A 20 -6.32 -10.26 -12.38
C ALA A 20 -5.18 -11.09 -13.00
N MET A 21 -3.95 -11.02 -12.45
CA MET A 21 -2.82 -11.86 -12.86
C MET A 21 -2.95 -13.32 -12.38
N ALA A 22 -3.77 -13.58 -11.38
CA ALA A 22 -4.04 -14.93 -10.89
C ALA A 22 -5.09 -15.68 -11.74
N LEU A 23 -5.66 -15.05 -12.76
CA LEU A 23 -6.63 -15.68 -13.65
C LEU A 23 -6.00 -16.89 -14.36
N PRO A 24 -6.80 -17.95 -14.64
CA PRO A 24 -6.30 -19.16 -15.26
C PRO A 24 -5.65 -18.84 -16.61
N MET A 25 -4.49 -19.45 -16.89
CA MET A 25 -3.68 -19.19 -18.11
C MET A 25 -4.49 -19.30 -19.41
N LYS A 26 -5.58 -20.09 -19.40
CA LYS A 26 -6.48 -20.27 -20.54
C LYS A 26 -7.23 -18.99 -20.96
N LEU A 27 -7.39 -18.02 -20.05
CA LEU A 27 -7.99 -16.69 -20.31
C LEU A 27 -6.93 -15.59 -20.50
N MET A 28 -5.66 -15.88 -20.20
CA MET A 28 -4.60 -14.88 -20.13
C MET A 28 -3.85 -14.78 -21.45
N HIS A 29 -4.32 -13.89 -22.32
CA HIS A 29 -3.62 -13.50 -23.54
C HIS A 29 -2.59 -12.40 -23.26
N LEU A 30 -1.54 -12.28 -24.08
CA LEU A 30 -0.48 -11.28 -23.93
C LEU A 30 -1.00 -9.84 -23.69
N PRO A 31 -2.05 -9.35 -24.37
CA PRO A 31 -2.57 -8.00 -24.12
C PRO A 31 -3.21 -7.83 -22.74
N VAL A 32 -3.91 -8.85 -22.25
CA VAL A 32 -4.54 -8.84 -20.92
C VAL A 32 -3.46 -8.83 -19.86
N ALA A 33 -2.39 -9.62 -20.06
CA ALA A 33 -1.27 -9.64 -19.13
C ALA A 33 -0.58 -8.26 -19.04
N VAL A 34 -0.28 -7.64 -20.18
CA VAL A 34 0.33 -6.30 -20.22
C VAL A 34 -0.57 -5.24 -19.59
N ALA A 35 -1.88 -5.28 -19.86
CA ALA A 35 -2.82 -4.33 -19.29
C ALA A 35 -2.91 -4.47 -17.75
N SER A 36 -2.96 -5.70 -17.25
CA SER A 36 -3.03 -5.96 -15.81
C SER A 36 -1.74 -5.61 -15.07
N THR A 37 -0.55 -5.89 -15.63
CA THR A 37 0.72 -5.48 -15.01
C THR A 37 0.90 -3.96 -15.05
N ALA A 38 0.49 -3.30 -16.13
CA ALA A 38 0.51 -1.83 -16.21
C ALA A 38 -0.42 -1.19 -15.17
N ALA A 39 -1.64 -1.72 -15.02
CA ALA A 39 -2.59 -1.25 -14.01
C ALA A 39 -2.06 -1.49 -12.57
N MET A 40 -1.42 -2.63 -12.34
CA MET A 40 -0.77 -2.96 -11.08
C MET A 40 0.34 -1.96 -10.75
N GLY A 41 1.25 -1.68 -11.69
CA GLY A 41 2.32 -0.71 -11.52
C GLY A 41 1.82 0.71 -11.28
N ALA A 42 0.83 1.17 -12.05
CA ALA A 42 0.26 2.52 -11.92
C ALA A 42 -0.38 2.74 -10.54
N THR A 43 -1.13 1.75 -10.06
CA THR A 43 -1.87 1.86 -8.80
C THR A 43 -0.97 1.71 -7.59
N GLN A 44 -0.04 0.75 -7.60
CA GLN A 44 0.96 0.57 -6.54
C GLN A 44 1.92 1.76 -6.46
N GLY A 45 2.40 2.26 -7.60
CA GLY A 45 3.28 3.43 -7.65
C GLY A 45 2.61 4.68 -7.08
N ALA A 46 1.35 4.93 -7.45
CA ALA A 46 0.57 6.04 -6.90
C ALA A 46 0.33 5.89 -5.39
N PHE A 47 0.00 4.69 -4.92
CA PHE A 47 -0.18 4.40 -3.50
C PHE A 47 1.11 4.62 -2.70
N MET A 48 2.25 4.16 -3.20
CA MET A 48 3.56 4.36 -2.56
C MET A 48 3.95 5.85 -2.50
N ALA A 49 3.75 6.59 -3.60
CA ALA A 49 4.04 8.01 -3.65
C ALA A 49 3.18 8.83 -2.67
N LEU A 50 1.87 8.57 -2.65
CA LEU A 50 0.96 9.24 -1.72
C LEU A 50 1.27 8.88 -0.27
N SER A 51 1.55 7.60 0.04
CA SER A 51 1.91 7.16 1.38
C SER A 51 3.19 7.85 1.87
N GLY A 52 4.23 7.89 1.05
CA GLY A 52 5.49 8.57 1.36
C GLY A 52 5.28 10.08 1.61
N ALA A 53 4.48 10.74 0.77
CA ALA A 53 4.17 12.16 0.95
C ALA A 53 3.41 12.43 2.25
N MET A 54 2.44 11.57 2.62
CA MET A 54 1.68 11.71 3.86
C MET A 54 2.55 11.50 5.10
N ILE A 55 3.49 10.55 5.07
CA ILE A 55 4.46 10.34 6.16
C ILE A 55 5.34 11.57 6.34
N GLN A 56 5.82 12.15 5.24
CA GLN A 56 6.64 13.36 5.26
C GLN A 56 5.86 14.59 5.75
N GLU A 57 4.55 14.66 5.49
CA GLU A 57 3.67 15.78 5.90
C GLU A 57 3.41 15.79 7.43
N VAL A 58 3.47 14.63 8.09
CA VAL A 58 3.32 14.52 9.56
C VAL A 58 4.65 14.67 10.30
N ALA A 59 5.76 14.35 9.63
CA ALA A 59 7.07 14.34 10.28
C ALA A 59 7.53 15.78 10.62
N PRO A 60 8.04 16.04 11.84
CA PRO A 60 8.67 17.31 12.19
C PRO A 60 9.83 17.64 11.24
N ASP A 61 10.01 18.89 10.84
CA ASP A 61 10.98 19.28 9.80
C ASP A 61 12.41 18.81 10.10
N HIS A 62 12.84 18.84 11.37
CA HIS A 62 14.17 18.38 11.80
C HIS A 62 14.34 16.84 11.79
N LEU A 63 13.23 16.08 11.80
CA LEU A 63 13.22 14.62 11.77
C LEU A 63 12.75 14.03 10.44
N ARG A 64 12.28 14.84 9.49
CA ARG A 64 11.66 14.36 8.24
C ARG A 64 12.57 13.39 7.48
N GLY A 65 13.88 13.65 7.45
CA GLY A 65 14.87 12.74 6.86
C GLY A 65 15.01 11.41 7.60
N ARG A 66 15.04 11.44 8.95
CA ARG A 66 15.17 10.23 9.79
C ARG A 66 13.91 9.36 9.73
N VAL A 67 12.74 9.98 9.78
CA VAL A 67 11.44 9.30 9.66
C VAL A 67 11.31 8.66 8.27
N SER A 68 11.68 9.39 7.21
CA SER A 68 11.65 8.85 5.85
C SER A 68 12.65 7.71 5.66
N ALA A 69 13.86 7.82 6.22
CA ALA A 69 14.86 6.76 6.17
C ALA A 69 14.37 5.48 6.87
N PHE A 70 13.74 5.62 8.05
CA PHE A 70 13.17 4.48 8.76
C PHE A 70 12.01 3.84 7.98
N TYR A 71 11.14 4.66 7.38
CA TYR A 71 10.08 4.17 6.50
C TYR A 71 10.64 3.39 5.30
N LEU A 72 11.67 3.91 4.62
CA LEU A 72 12.30 3.22 3.49
C LEU A 72 13.01 1.94 3.91
N LEU A 73 13.67 1.94 5.07
CA LEU A 73 14.32 0.74 5.63
C LEU A 73 13.29 -0.35 5.94
N LEU A 74 12.17 0.01 6.56
CA LEU A 74 11.09 -0.94 6.84
C LEU A 74 10.44 -1.45 5.55
N ALA A 75 10.14 -0.55 4.62
CA ALA A 75 9.54 -0.92 3.34
C ALA A 75 10.46 -1.84 2.53
N GLY A 76 11.73 -1.47 2.36
CA GLY A 76 12.72 -2.26 1.63
C GLY A 76 13.05 -3.59 2.33
N GLY A 77 13.16 -3.57 3.67
CA GLY A 77 13.41 -4.77 4.47
C GLY A 77 12.27 -5.78 4.35
N LEU A 78 11.03 -5.33 4.56
CA LEU A 78 9.85 -6.19 4.39
C LEU A 78 9.71 -6.69 2.94
N MET A 79 10.01 -5.88 1.94
CA MET A 79 10.02 -6.32 0.54
C MET A 79 11.00 -7.46 0.30
N ALA A 80 12.23 -7.38 0.83
CA ALA A 80 13.22 -8.45 0.67
C ALA A 80 12.74 -9.76 1.31
N TRP A 81 12.18 -9.69 2.52
CA TRP A 81 11.61 -10.84 3.21
C TRP A 81 10.43 -11.46 2.44
N VAL A 82 9.51 -10.63 1.95
CA VAL A 82 8.34 -11.11 1.19
C VAL A 82 8.75 -11.68 -0.16
N ASN A 83 9.73 -11.08 -0.85
CA ASN A 83 10.24 -11.62 -2.12
C ASN A 83 10.93 -12.97 -1.92
N LEU A 84 11.68 -13.16 -0.84
CA LEU A 84 12.25 -14.46 -0.48
C LEU A 84 11.16 -15.51 -0.23
N LEU A 85 10.15 -15.14 0.55
CA LEU A 85 8.99 -16.00 0.82
C LEU A 85 8.24 -16.35 -0.47
N ASN A 86 8.03 -15.37 -1.36
CA ASN A 86 7.41 -15.58 -2.66
C ASN A 86 8.24 -16.52 -3.53
N GLY A 87 9.57 -16.40 -3.56
CA GLY A 87 10.43 -17.34 -4.27
C GLY A 87 10.24 -18.78 -3.79
N ALA A 88 10.28 -19.00 -2.47
CA ALA A 88 10.06 -20.33 -1.89
C ALA A 88 8.65 -20.88 -2.15
N LEU A 89 7.62 -20.03 -2.09
CA LEU A 89 6.24 -20.41 -2.36
C LEU A 89 5.97 -20.70 -3.84
N ALA A 90 6.69 -20.02 -4.74
CA ALA A 90 6.57 -20.21 -6.18
C ALA A 90 6.90 -21.66 -6.58
N ASP A 91 7.93 -22.23 -5.95
CA ASP A 91 8.39 -23.58 -6.22
C ASP A 91 7.41 -24.66 -5.72
N ILE A 92 6.59 -24.35 -4.70
CA ILE A 92 5.68 -25.30 -4.07
C ILE A 92 4.27 -25.22 -4.67
N TRP A 93 3.73 -24.00 -4.83
CA TRP A 93 2.32 -23.78 -5.21
C TRP A 93 2.14 -23.23 -6.62
N GLY A 94 3.21 -22.76 -7.26
CA GLY A 94 3.16 -22.20 -8.60
C GLY A 94 2.78 -20.72 -8.64
N VAL A 95 2.99 -20.12 -9.80
CA VAL A 95 2.97 -18.67 -10.03
C VAL A 95 1.62 -17.98 -9.74
N PRO A 96 0.44 -18.53 -10.07
CA PRO A 96 -0.83 -17.82 -9.86
C PRO A 96 -1.11 -17.47 -8.39
N TYR A 97 -0.69 -18.33 -7.45
CA TYR A 97 -0.89 -18.11 -6.02
C TYR A 97 -0.06 -16.96 -5.45
N LEU A 98 1.07 -16.64 -6.10
CA LEU A 98 1.94 -15.51 -5.72
C LEU A 98 1.27 -14.16 -5.99
N PHE A 99 0.33 -14.11 -6.93
CA PHE A 99 -0.44 -12.90 -7.20
C PHE A 99 -1.72 -12.84 -6.37
N LEU A 100 -2.36 -13.99 -6.11
CA LEU A 100 -3.62 -14.04 -5.39
C LEU A 100 -3.47 -13.84 -3.88
N VAL A 101 -2.55 -14.58 -3.24
CA VAL A 101 -2.44 -14.62 -1.77
C VAL A 101 -1.98 -13.26 -1.22
N PRO A 102 -0.89 -12.64 -1.70
CA PRO A 102 -0.45 -11.35 -1.17
C PRO A 102 -1.47 -10.24 -1.44
N ALA A 103 -2.14 -10.27 -2.60
CA ALA A 103 -3.19 -9.33 -2.94
C ALA A 103 -4.41 -9.44 -2.01
N ALA A 104 -4.83 -10.67 -1.71
CA ALA A 104 -5.93 -10.93 -0.77
C ALA A 104 -5.56 -10.50 0.64
N THR A 105 -4.35 -10.85 1.11
CA THR A 105 -3.84 -10.41 2.41
C THR A 105 -3.81 -8.89 2.51
N TYR A 106 -3.31 -8.20 1.48
CA TYR A 106 -3.30 -6.75 1.43
C TYR A 106 -4.72 -6.15 1.53
N LEU A 107 -5.70 -6.67 0.78
CA LEU A 107 -7.08 -6.19 0.87
C LEU A 107 -7.70 -6.43 2.25
N VAL A 108 -7.46 -7.59 2.87
CA VAL A 108 -7.93 -7.89 4.24
C VAL A 108 -7.35 -6.89 5.22
N ILE A 109 -6.04 -6.61 5.15
CA ILE A 109 -5.39 -5.61 6.02
C ILE A 109 -5.96 -4.22 5.75
N LEU A 110 -6.09 -3.82 4.50
CA LEU A 110 -6.64 -2.51 4.13
C LEU A 110 -8.08 -2.34 4.63
N SER A 111 -8.93 -3.36 4.47
CA SER A 111 -10.31 -3.38 4.97
C SER A 111 -10.36 -3.36 6.49
N PHE A 112 -9.49 -4.13 7.17
CA PHE A 112 -9.41 -4.13 8.62
C PHE A 112 -8.94 -2.79 9.18
N MET A 113 -7.92 -2.16 8.58
CA MET A 113 -7.44 -0.84 9.01
C MET A 113 -8.47 0.27 8.72
N THR A 114 -9.16 0.20 7.59
CA THR A 114 -10.24 1.15 7.26
C THR A 114 -11.49 0.90 8.12
N GLY A 115 -11.70 -0.34 8.58
CA GLY A 115 -12.84 -0.77 9.38
C GLY A 115 -12.67 -0.53 10.88
N GLY A 116 -11.52 -0.90 11.44
CA GLY A 116 -11.25 -0.98 12.87
C GLY A 116 -10.70 0.31 13.49
N LEU A 117 -10.11 1.21 12.69
CA LEU A 117 -9.54 2.47 13.19
C LEU A 117 -10.42 3.65 12.74
N SER A 118 -11.29 4.12 13.63
CA SER A 118 -12.18 5.29 13.40
C SER A 118 -11.39 6.54 12.97
N THR A 119 -10.16 6.70 13.45
CA THR A 119 -9.20 7.76 13.07
C THR A 119 -8.83 7.72 11.58
N LEU A 120 -8.68 6.54 10.98
CA LEU A 120 -8.42 6.38 9.55
C LEU A 120 -9.67 6.69 8.73
N ARG A 121 -10.87 6.29 9.17
CA ARG A 121 -12.13 6.68 8.50
C ARG A 121 -12.31 8.19 8.42
N VAL A 122 -11.97 8.91 9.49
CA VAL A 122 -12.03 10.38 9.51
C VAL A 122 -10.91 10.99 8.67
N THR A 123 -9.70 10.45 8.70
CA THR A 123 -8.58 10.91 7.84
C THR A 123 -8.88 10.69 6.36
N PHE A 124 -9.52 9.57 6.00
CA PHE A 124 -9.95 9.25 4.64
C PHE A 124 -11.16 10.07 4.17
N LYS A 125 -12.12 10.39 5.05
CA LYS A 125 -13.28 11.22 4.72
C LYS A 125 -13.02 12.74 4.78
N ARG A 126 -12.12 13.21 5.65
CA ARG A 126 -11.83 14.65 5.87
C ARG A 126 -10.49 15.11 5.28
N GLY A 127 -9.56 14.18 4.99
CA GLY A 127 -8.26 14.50 4.40
C GLY A 127 -7.36 15.33 5.32
N THR A 128 -7.59 15.26 6.62
CA THR A 128 -6.74 15.81 7.69
C THR A 128 -6.34 14.63 8.56
N LEU A 129 -5.03 14.45 8.72
CA LEU A 129 -4.47 13.54 9.71
C LEU A 129 -5.00 13.99 11.08
N ALA A 130 -5.78 13.16 11.74
CA ALA A 130 -6.44 13.52 13.00
C ALA A 130 -5.44 13.96 14.10
N LEU A 131 -4.14 13.67 13.97
CA LEU A 131 -3.09 14.20 14.84
C LEU A 131 -2.94 15.73 14.79
N ALA A 132 -3.23 16.38 13.66
CA ALA A 132 -3.24 17.84 13.60
C ALA A 132 -4.46 18.46 14.30
N ALA A 133 -5.49 17.65 14.59
CA ALA A 133 -6.74 18.09 15.21
C ALA A 133 -6.81 17.79 16.72
N SER A 134 -5.90 16.98 17.29
CA SER A 134 -5.88 16.69 18.72
C SER A 134 -5.18 17.77 19.55
N GLY A 135 -4.55 18.79 18.94
CA GLY A 135 -3.99 19.92 19.69
C GLY A 135 -2.89 19.54 20.70
N GLU A 136 -2.37 18.31 20.66
CA GLU A 136 -1.18 17.95 21.43
C GLU A 136 0.02 18.61 20.76
N THR A 137 0.32 19.81 21.24
CA THR A 137 1.64 20.41 21.11
C THR A 137 2.64 19.42 21.70
N VAL A 138 3.47 18.82 20.85
CA VAL A 138 4.68 18.14 21.31
C VAL A 138 5.52 19.24 21.97
N PRO A 139 5.79 19.17 23.29
CA PRO A 139 6.62 20.17 23.94
C PRO A 139 7.99 20.14 23.27
N ALA A 140 8.45 21.32 22.85
CA ALA A 140 9.80 21.50 22.34
C ALA A 140 10.78 21.13 23.45
N ALA A 141 11.44 19.98 23.29
CA ALA A 141 12.62 19.59 24.05
C ALA A 141 13.87 19.99 23.28
#